data_AF-A0A1V5INB8-F1
#
_entry.id   AF-A0A1V5INB8-F1
#
_cell.length_a   1.000
_cell.length_b   1.000
_cell.length_c   1.000
_cell.angle_alpha   90.00
_cell.angle_beta   90.00
_cell.angle_gamma   90.00
#
_symmetry.space_group_name_H-M   'P 1'
#
loop_
_entity.id
_entity.type
_entity.pdbx_description
1 polymer ?
#
loop_
_entity_poly.entity_id
_entity_poly.type
_entity_poly.pdbx_seq_one_letter_code
_entity_poly.pdbx_strand_id
1 'polypeptide(L)'
;MRMRGSEGGRLVAVIVSAGLIVAAALALAACGDSGGSPSPSPTGSGTSPAPGASPVTLWPGQTEQPAGLADMQGDGSSDLLLGSAALPAPGWVREGTRLSYYSATADIPSAYERFILDENGAWVGQTSGKRYRREELYAAAGHGVTQVDVLSVGETVTALKVGSWLYSSYTGPLLPIGSAASICPVAGGDWYIHPAALAEIPDQLGDELQILRMPYTIEGVTYDAVRVQQVSDRATFARVYDLADGKLLATFNAVASKDGRSTVFAHALFIGVRQMDLPWLGQDLPGWLTGVTTVTYAGAKSYEAILAGSVLTADVSVRMTMDDVAPAYYTYVQDSTAYVPGFPSQSSRLELIGGIGEPTGLALPPAAPASLRAGQTIDSDPVTGITAEVLEAGTGSGRDVVVIRLSNQAYTADSVYDIGSGALLRFSETKRGAETNEYLELTLQGE
;
A
#
# COMPACT_ATOMS: atom_id res chain seq x y z
N MET A 1 10.91 -55.63 43.40
CA MET A 1 12.28 -55.11 43.56
C MET A 1 12.50 -54.09 42.44
N ARG A 2 12.74 -52.83 42.83
CA ARG A 2 13.19 -51.64 42.05
C ARG A 2 14.21 -51.97 40.93
N MET A 3 14.42 -51.28 39.80
CA MET A 3 14.30 -49.86 39.37
C MET A 3 14.33 -49.76 37.82
N ARG A 4 13.76 -48.65 37.28
CA ARG A 4 14.22 -47.72 36.18
C ARG A 4 14.68 -48.30 34.83
N GLY A 5 14.39 -47.69 33.67
CA GLY A 5 13.82 -46.38 33.38
C GLY A 5 13.55 -46.17 31.89
N SER A 6 12.76 -45.14 31.65
CA SER A 6 12.17 -44.64 30.41
C SER A 6 13.17 -44.01 29.45
N GLU A 7 13.07 -44.33 28.16
CA GLU A 7 13.22 -43.40 27.02
C GLU A 7 12.24 -43.93 25.94
N GLY A 8 11.17 -43.23 25.54
CA GLY A 8 11.17 -41.84 25.11
C GLY A 8 11.36 -41.79 23.59
N GLY A 9 10.56 -42.54 22.83
CA GLY A 9 10.54 -42.49 21.36
C GLY A 9 10.11 -41.10 20.89
N ARG A 10 11.08 -40.21 20.69
CA ARG A 10 10.88 -38.90 20.09
C ARG A 10 10.75 -39.09 18.59
N LEU A 11 9.53 -38.88 18.10
CA LEU A 11 9.19 -38.57 16.73
C LEU A 11 10.10 -37.40 16.28
N VAL A 12 11.03 -37.67 15.37
CA VAL A 12 11.84 -36.62 14.74
C VAL A 12 10.92 -35.92 13.73
N ALA A 13 10.36 -34.79 14.15
CA ALA A 13 9.67 -33.88 13.24
C ALA A 13 10.72 -33.24 12.33
N VAL A 14 10.74 -33.68 11.07
CA VAL A 14 11.50 -33.04 9.99
C VAL A 14 10.79 -31.70 9.70
N ILE A 15 11.33 -30.60 10.22
CA ILE A 15 10.88 -29.25 9.88
C ILE A 15 11.43 -28.94 8.48
N VAL A 16 10.59 -29.15 7.47
CA VAL A 16 10.83 -28.66 6.12
C VAL A 16 10.81 -27.13 6.20
N SER A 17 12.00 -26.56 6.24
CA SER A 17 12.26 -25.13 6.22
C SER A 17 12.07 -24.64 4.78
N ALA A 18 10.83 -24.43 4.36
CA ALA A 18 10.49 -23.84 3.07
C ALA A 18 10.33 -22.33 3.25
N GLY A 19 11.06 -21.55 2.45
CA GLY A 19 11.14 -20.09 2.48
C GLY A 19 9.83 -19.38 2.18
N LEU A 20 9.01 -19.22 3.21
CA LEU A 20 7.64 -18.70 3.11
C LEU A 20 7.23 -17.92 4.37
N ILE A 21 8.15 -17.10 4.90
CA ILE A 21 7.94 -16.31 6.13
C ILE A 21 7.85 -14.79 5.86
N VAL A 22 7.92 -14.33 4.61
CA VAL A 22 7.97 -12.87 4.33
C VAL A 22 6.65 -12.28 3.82
N ALA A 23 5.63 -13.09 3.51
CA ALA A 23 4.41 -12.58 2.88
C ALA A 23 3.34 -11.99 3.83
N ALA A 24 3.44 -12.17 5.16
CA ALA A 24 2.34 -11.84 6.09
C ALA A 24 2.61 -10.65 7.06
N ALA A 25 3.68 -9.87 6.85
CA ALA A 25 4.07 -8.76 7.76
C ALA A 25 4.35 -7.42 7.06
N LEU A 26 3.85 -7.20 5.84
CA LEU A 26 4.33 -6.13 4.94
C LEU A 26 3.26 -5.18 4.37
N ALA A 27 2.13 -5.01 5.05
CA ALA A 27 1.18 -3.91 4.77
C ALA A 27 1.42 -2.68 5.67
N LEU A 28 2.63 -2.52 6.21
CA LEU A 28 2.92 -1.61 7.32
C LEU A 28 4.29 -0.94 7.16
N ALA A 29 4.27 0.39 6.98
CA ALA A 29 5.23 1.40 7.47
C ALA A 29 5.76 2.35 6.38
N ALA A 30 5.36 3.64 6.48
CA ALA A 30 6.27 4.78 6.63
C ALA A 30 5.49 6.10 6.71
N CYS A 31 5.76 6.93 7.73
CA CYS A 31 6.22 8.33 7.61
C CYS A 31 6.44 9.01 8.99
N GLY A 32 7.49 9.85 9.05
CA GLY A 32 7.79 10.86 10.09
C GLY A 32 8.91 10.51 11.09
N ASP A 33 9.93 11.32 11.36
CA ASP A 33 10.31 12.64 10.86
C ASP A 33 11.78 12.95 11.28
N SER A 34 12.35 14.02 10.71
CA SER A 34 13.75 14.45 10.81
C SER A 34 13.96 15.74 11.62
N GLY A 35 15.03 15.77 12.44
CA GLY A 35 15.58 16.96 13.13
C GLY A 35 15.49 16.91 14.67
N GLY A 36 16.49 17.21 15.50
CA GLY A 36 17.90 17.58 15.34
C GLY A 36 18.50 18.00 16.71
N SER A 37 19.71 17.48 17.01
CA SER A 37 20.81 18.08 17.83
C SER A 37 20.71 18.10 19.39
N PRO A 38 21.83 18.31 20.16
CA PRO A 38 22.61 17.19 20.74
C PRO A 38 23.04 17.32 22.24
N SER A 39 23.60 16.23 22.78
CA SER A 39 24.54 16.12 23.93
C SER A 39 24.02 16.19 25.38
N PRO A 40 24.76 15.74 26.43
CA PRO A 40 26.01 14.96 26.46
C PRO A 40 25.96 13.68 27.35
N SER A 41 26.94 12.81 27.15
CA SER A 41 27.24 11.62 27.97
C SER A 41 27.66 11.96 29.41
N PRO A 42 27.59 10.98 30.33
CA PRO A 42 28.80 10.70 31.12
C PRO A 42 29.15 9.20 31.30
N THR A 43 30.46 8.99 31.24
CA THR A 43 31.35 7.97 31.80
C THR A 43 30.85 7.06 32.93
N GLY A 44 31.26 5.78 32.89
CA GLY A 44 31.30 4.90 34.08
C GLY A 44 31.78 3.47 33.78
N SER A 45 32.90 3.10 34.40
CA SER A 45 33.74 1.91 34.19
C SER A 45 33.23 0.58 34.77
N GLY A 46 33.48 -0.51 34.03
CA GLY A 46 34.14 -1.74 34.51
C GLY A 46 33.41 -2.68 35.49
N THR A 47 33.04 -3.88 35.03
CA THR A 47 33.58 -5.19 35.49
C THR A 47 32.82 -6.33 34.80
N SER A 48 33.56 -7.36 34.37
CA SER A 48 33.03 -8.65 33.90
C SER A 48 33.36 -9.71 34.96
N PRO A 49 32.46 -10.68 35.21
CA PRO A 49 32.85 -12.07 35.02
C PRO A 49 31.80 -12.92 34.27
N ALA A 50 32.31 -13.94 33.58
CA ALA A 50 31.65 -14.92 32.71
C ALA A 50 30.87 -16.03 33.49
N PRO A 51 30.43 -17.12 32.83
CA PRO A 51 29.41 -17.21 31.79
C PRO A 51 28.26 -18.10 32.30
N GLY A 52 27.05 -17.53 32.43
CA GLY A 52 25.85 -18.26 32.83
C GLY A 52 24.72 -17.86 31.89
N ALA A 53 24.01 -18.86 31.36
CA ALA A 53 22.94 -18.74 30.39
C ALA A 53 22.12 -17.45 30.52
N SER A 54 22.03 -16.70 29.42
CA SER A 54 21.11 -15.57 29.27
C SER A 54 20.57 -15.55 27.85
N PRO A 55 19.33 -15.06 27.68
CA PRO A 55 18.35 -15.59 26.75
C PRO A 55 18.58 -15.13 25.32
N VAL A 56 18.14 -15.97 24.37
CA VAL A 56 17.92 -15.62 22.97
C VAL A 56 17.13 -14.31 22.93
N THR A 57 17.79 -13.23 22.54
CA THR A 57 17.14 -11.94 22.34
C THR A 57 16.41 -12.01 20.99
N LEU A 58 15.10 -12.22 21.05
CA LEU A 58 14.19 -12.07 19.91
C LEU A 58 13.74 -10.60 19.84
N TRP A 59 14.04 -9.93 18.71
CA TRP A 59 13.41 -8.70 18.17
C TRP A 59 13.68 -7.33 18.83
N PRO A 60 13.40 -6.17 18.17
CA PRO A 60 12.37 -5.83 17.14
C PRO A 60 12.95 -5.39 15.78
N GLY A 61 12.26 -5.34 14.65
CA GLY A 61 10.88 -4.92 14.38
C GLY A 61 10.95 -3.72 13.45
N GLN A 62 11.16 -3.97 12.16
CA GLN A 62 11.01 -3.04 11.04
C GLN A 62 11.14 -3.89 9.77
N THR A 63 10.02 -4.38 9.26
CA THR A 63 9.94 -4.79 7.86
C THR A 63 9.72 -3.51 7.08
N GLU A 64 10.81 -2.90 6.61
CA GLU A 64 10.75 -1.80 5.65
C GLU A 64 9.93 -2.27 4.45
N GLN A 65 8.87 -1.54 4.13
CA GLN A 65 8.25 -1.58 2.81
C GLN A 65 9.38 -1.39 1.78
N PRO A 66 9.48 -2.20 0.71
CA PRO A 66 10.51 -1.97 -0.29
C PRO A 66 10.37 -0.53 -0.79
N ALA A 67 11.40 0.28 -0.56
CA ALA A 67 11.36 1.74 -0.68
C ALA A 67 10.71 2.22 -2.00
N GLY A 68 10.92 1.48 -3.09
CA GLY A 68 10.39 1.82 -4.42
C GLY A 68 8.86 1.84 -4.56
N LEU A 69 8.10 1.13 -3.71
CA LEU A 69 6.62 1.16 -3.76
C LEU A 69 6.04 2.37 -3.00
N ALA A 70 6.74 2.86 -1.99
CA ALA A 70 6.44 4.15 -1.35
C ALA A 70 6.83 5.31 -2.28
N ASP A 71 7.94 5.20 -3.00
CA ASP A 71 8.43 6.24 -3.92
C ASP A 71 7.57 6.40 -5.19
N MET A 72 6.65 5.48 -5.49
CA MET A 72 5.65 5.65 -6.56
C MET A 72 4.38 6.39 -6.12
N GLN A 73 4.24 6.72 -4.83
CA GLN A 73 3.03 7.35 -4.28
C GLN A 73 2.95 8.86 -4.57
N GLY A 74 3.90 9.38 -5.35
CA GLY A 74 4.07 10.80 -5.60
C GLY A 74 4.93 11.43 -4.49
N ASP A 75 5.97 12.14 -4.89
CA ASP A 75 6.87 12.85 -3.96
C ASP A 75 6.55 14.36 -3.94
N GLY A 76 5.49 14.80 -4.65
CA GLY A 76 5.12 16.20 -4.78
C GLY A 76 6.12 17.04 -5.59
N SER A 77 7.17 16.45 -6.16
CA SER A 77 8.17 17.21 -6.92
C SER A 77 7.59 17.77 -8.24
N SER A 78 6.48 17.20 -8.72
CA SER A 78 5.75 17.75 -9.87
C SER A 78 4.97 19.02 -9.51
N ASP A 79 4.69 19.27 -8.24
CA ASP A 79 4.08 20.54 -7.79
C ASP A 79 5.03 21.72 -8.04
N LEU A 80 6.34 21.46 -8.08
CA LEU A 80 7.36 22.46 -8.45
C LEU A 80 7.28 22.87 -9.93
N LEU A 81 6.66 22.04 -10.78
CA LEU A 81 6.44 22.33 -12.20
C LEU A 81 5.19 23.17 -12.44
N LEU A 82 4.30 23.28 -11.45
CA LEU A 82 3.10 24.08 -11.55
C LEU A 82 3.48 25.55 -11.35
N GLY A 83 3.45 26.32 -12.44
CA GLY A 83 3.64 27.77 -12.39
C GLY A 83 2.57 28.47 -11.53
N SER A 84 2.76 29.77 -11.27
CA SER A 84 1.88 30.57 -10.39
C SER A 84 0.46 30.84 -10.91
N ALA A 85 0.02 30.17 -11.98
CA ALA A 85 -1.29 30.39 -12.57
C ALA A 85 -2.34 29.46 -11.92
N ALA A 86 -3.44 30.05 -11.45
CA ALA A 86 -4.62 29.31 -11.00
C ALA A 86 -5.34 28.68 -12.21
N LEU A 87 -4.80 27.56 -12.69
CA LEU A 87 -5.43 26.74 -13.73
C LEU A 87 -6.47 25.81 -13.07
N PRO A 88 -7.62 25.55 -13.72
CA PRO A 88 -8.53 24.51 -13.27
C PRO A 88 -7.93 23.12 -13.51
N ALA A 89 -8.61 22.08 -13.03
CA ALA A 89 -8.29 20.72 -13.42
C ALA A 89 -8.47 20.53 -14.94
N PRO A 90 -7.66 19.67 -15.59
CA PRO A 90 -7.94 19.24 -16.96
C PRO A 90 -9.36 18.71 -17.07
N GLY A 91 -10.07 18.97 -18.18
CA GLY A 91 -11.49 18.62 -18.29
C GLY A 91 -11.83 17.13 -18.17
N TRP A 92 -10.85 16.24 -18.23
CA TRP A 92 -11.02 14.81 -18.00
C TRP A 92 -10.85 14.40 -16.52
N VAL A 93 -10.25 15.25 -15.69
CA VAL A 93 -10.08 15.04 -14.24
C VAL A 93 -11.36 15.45 -13.53
N ARG A 94 -12.14 14.45 -13.12
CA ARG A 94 -13.40 14.62 -12.40
C ARG A 94 -13.60 13.49 -11.41
N GLU A 95 -14.45 13.70 -10.41
CA GLU A 95 -14.88 12.68 -9.46
C GLU A 95 -15.22 11.35 -10.15
N GLY A 96 -14.67 10.25 -9.65
CA GLY A 96 -14.84 8.91 -10.21
C GLY A 96 -13.95 8.60 -11.42
N THR A 97 -13.05 9.50 -11.81
CA THR A 97 -12.01 9.19 -12.80
C THR A 97 -10.99 8.23 -12.19
N ARG A 98 -10.67 7.15 -12.91
CA ARG A 98 -9.62 6.20 -12.54
C ARG A 98 -8.56 6.15 -13.62
N LEU A 99 -7.30 6.42 -13.24
CA LEU A 99 -6.13 6.11 -14.05
C LEU A 99 -5.59 4.74 -13.64
N SER A 100 -5.10 3.96 -14.61
CA SER A 100 -4.45 2.68 -14.36
C SER A 100 -3.08 2.63 -15.00
N TYR A 101 -2.11 2.06 -14.26
CA TYR A 101 -0.73 1.92 -14.68
C TYR A 101 -0.26 0.49 -14.43
N TYR A 102 0.47 -0.08 -15.39
CA TYR A 102 1.28 -1.26 -15.14
C TYR A 102 2.48 -0.84 -14.31
N SER A 103 2.69 -1.47 -13.17
CA SER A 103 3.75 -1.10 -12.24
C SER A 103 4.66 -2.28 -11.97
N ALA A 104 5.96 -2.05 -11.97
CA ALA A 104 6.95 -3.06 -11.61
C ALA A 104 8.05 -2.46 -10.77
N THR A 105 8.59 -3.27 -9.86
CA THR A 105 9.72 -2.92 -9.01
C THR A 105 10.70 -4.08 -8.97
N ALA A 106 11.99 -3.77 -8.92
CA ALA A 106 13.04 -4.73 -8.68
C ALA A 106 14.08 -4.09 -7.77
N ASP A 107 14.56 -4.84 -6.79
CA ASP A 107 15.83 -4.53 -6.15
C ASP A 107 16.95 -5.05 -7.08
N ILE A 108 18.00 -4.26 -7.27
CA ILE A 108 19.22 -4.69 -7.96
C ILE A 108 20.35 -4.59 -6.94
N PRO A 109 20.73 -5.71 -6.29
CA PRO A 109 21.85 -5.73 -5.39
C PRO A 109 23.14 -5.60 -6.20
N SER A 110 24.09 -4.84 -5.65
CA SER A 110 25.50 -5.17 -5.83
C SER A 110 25.70 -6.51 -5.12
N ALA A 111 26.02 -7.59 -5.84
CA ALA A 111 26.11 -8.95 -5.27
C ALA A 111 26.82 -8.95 -3.90
N TYR A 112 26.10 -9.27 -2.82
CA TYR A 112 26.70 -9.39 -1.51
C TYR A 112 26.29 -10.67 -0.81
N GLU A 113 27.25 -11.18 -0.04
CA GLU A 113 27.19 -12.47 0.62
C GLU A 113 26.62 -12.28 2.03
N ARG A 114 25.63 -13.09 2.42
CA ARG A 114 25.25 -13.23 3.82
C ARG A 114 25.89 -14.49 4.39
N PHE A 115 26.54 -14.36 5.54
CA PHE A 115 27.07 -15.49 6.31
C PHE A 115 26.05 -15.87 7.39
N ILE A 116 25.37 -16.99 7.18
CA ILE A 116 24.38 -17.53 8.11
C ILE A 116 25.07 -18.56 9.00
N LEU A 117 24.88 -18.48 10.31
CA LEU A 117 25.42 -19.46 11.25
C LEU A 117 24.94 -20.85 10.84
N ASP A 118 25.90 -21.72 10.52
CA ASP A 118 25.66 -23.08 10.06
C ASP A 118 26.76 -23.95 10.64
N GLU A 119 26.40 -24.90 11.50
CA GLU A 119 27.36 -25.82 12.14
C GLU A 119 28.15 -26.64 11.12
N ASN A 120 27.62 -26.83 9.91
CA ASN A 120 28.27 -27.48 8.77
C ASN A 120 28.85 -26.48 7.75
N GLY A 121 28.77 -25.18 8.04
CA GLY A 121 29.23 -24.11 7.18
C GLY A 121 30.70 -24.23 6.79
N ALA A 122 31.00 -23.90 5.53
CA ALA A 122 32.35 -23.94 4.98
C ALA A 122 33.26 -22.81 5.49
N TRP A 123 32.68 -21.74 6.05
CA TRP A 123 33.41 -20.57 6.50
C TRP A 123 33.52 -20.54 8.01
N VAL A 124 34.71 -20.34 8.56
CA VAL A 124 34.95 -20.32 10.02
C VAL A 124 35.37 -18.91 10.45
N GLY A 125 34.58 -18.29 11.32
CA GLY A 125 34.92 -16.99 11.89
C GLY A 125 36.14 -17.10 12.80
N GLN A 126 37.28 -16.56 12.39
CA GLN A 126 38.58 -16.77 13.05
C GLN A 126 38.59 -16.38 14.55
N THR A 127 37.82 -15.37 14.94
CA THR A 127 37.72 -14.91 16.33
C THR A 127 36.67 -15.66 17.16
N SER A 128 35.62 -16.18 16.52
CA SER A 128 34.47 -16.78 17.21
C SER A 128 34.44 -18.31 17.16
N GLY A 129 35.23 -18.93 16.28
CA GLY A 129 35.19 -20.36 16.00
C GLY A 129 33.89 -20.86 15.37
N LYS A 130 32.90 -19.98 15.21
CA LYS A 130 31.58 -20.30 14.66
C LYS A 130 31.67 -20.52 13.15
N ARG A 131 30.88 -21.47 12.66
CA ARG A 131 30.84 -21.85 11.25
C ARG A 131 29.65 -21.19 10.56
N TYR A 132 29.84 -20.80 9.31
CA TYR A 132 28.86 -20.07 8.53
C TYR A 132 28.74 -20.68 7.13
N ARG A 133 27.50 -20.77 6.63
CA ARG A 133 27.23 -20.98 5.22
C ARG A 133 27.12 -19.63 4.55
N ARG A 134 27.71 -19.55 3.37
CA ARG A 134 27.65 -18.38 2.50
C ARG A 134 26.43 -18.51 1.60
N GLU A 135 25.61 -17.48 1.54
CA GLU A 135 24.45 -17.42 0.65
C GLU A 135 24.53 -16.14 -0.17
N GLU A 136 24.37 -16.30 -1.48
CA GLU A 136 24.19 -15.19 -2.41
C GLU A 136 22.69 -14.89 -2.44
N LEU A 137 22.33 -13.65 -2.11
CA LEU A 137 20.94 -13.21 -2.16
C LEU A 137 20.63 -12.73 -3.59
N TYR A 138 19.61 -13.34 -4.18
CA TYR A 138 18.98 -12.85 -5.41
C TYR A 138 17.86 -11.88 -5.03
N ALA A 139 17.71 -10.82 -5.82
CA ALA A 139 16.81 -9.73 -5.51
C ALA A 139 15.33 -10.09 -5.68
N ALA A 140 14.46 -9.41 -4.94
CA ALA A 140 13.03 -9.49 -5.15
C ALA A 140 12.60 -8.57 -6.30
N ALA A 141 11.81 -9.10 -7.22
CA ALA A 141 11.09 -8.33 -8.22
C ALA A 141 9.60 -8.64 -8.12
N GLY A 142 8.78 -7.61 -8.31
CA GLY A 142 7.33 -7.69 -8.26
C GLY A 142 6.71 -6.80 -9.31
N HIS A 143 5.53 -7.17 -9.77
CA HIS A 143 4.77 -6.37 -10.72
C HIS A 143 3.27 -6.50 -10.49
N GLY A 144 2.52 -5.54 -11.01
CA GLY A 144 1.09 -5.42 -10.81
C GLY A 144 0.55 -4.14 -11.43
N VAL A 145 -0.43 -3.54 -10.76
CA VAL A 145 -1.14 -2.36 -11.24
C VAL A 145 -1.23 -1.30 -10.16
N THR A 146 -0.95 -0.06 -10.51
CA THR A 146 -1.31 1.10 -9.69
C THR A 146 -2.57 1.73 -10.26
N GLN A 147 -3.56 1.99 -9.41
CA GLN A 147 -4.77 2.72 -9.77
C GLN A 147 -4.84 4.03 -9.00
N VAL A 148 -5.21 5.10 -9.70
CA VAL A 148 -5.34 6.43 -9.11
C VAL A 148 -6.76 6.88 -9.30
N ASP A 149 -7.50 6.97 -8.20
CA ASP A 149 -8.90 7.36 -8.18
C ASP A 149 -9.03 8.81 -7.79
N VAL A 150 -9.70 9.59 -8.63
CA VAL A 150 -10.10 10.97 -8.34
C VAL A 150 -11.33 10.93 -7.43
N LEU A 151 -11.11 11.13 -6.14
CA LEU A 151 -12.15 11.09 -5.13
C LEU A 151 -12.99 12.37 -5.12
N SER A 152 -12.32 13.52 -5.27
CA SER A 152 -12.95 14.84 -5.37
C SER A 152 -12.09 15.81 -6.18
N VAL A 153 -12.74 16.80 -6.80
CA VAL A 153 -12.08 17.93 -7.47
C VAL A 153 -12.65 19.22 -6.88
N GLY A 154 -11.87 19.90 -6.04
CA GLY A 154 -12.24 21.17 -5.43
C GLY A 154 -11.80 22.38 -6.28
N GLU A 155 -11.91 23.57 -5.69
CA GLU A 155 -11.45 24.81 -6.35
C GLU A 155 -9.92 24.94 -6.41
N THR A 156 -9.22 24.39 -5.42
CA THR A 156 -7.76 24.53 -5.27
C THR A 156 -7.02 23.21 -5.20
N VAL A 157 -7.68 22.12 -4.82
CA VAL A 157 -7.06 20.80 -4.63
C VAL A 157 -7.89 19.70 -5.27
N THR A 158 -7.20 18.63 -5.65
CA THR A 158 -7.78 17.36 -6.07
C THR A 158 -7.38 16.28 -5.07
N ALA A 159 -8.37 15.53 -4.58
CA ALA A 159 -8.15 14.40 -3.68
C ALA A 159 -8.02 13.11 -4.47
N LEU A 160 -6.89 12.43 -4.32
CA LEU A 160 -6.56 11.20 -5.03
C LEU A 160 -6.31 10.04 -4.06
N LYS A 161 -6.87 8.87 -4.38
CA LYS A 161 -6.49 7.61 -3.75
C LYS A 161 -5.60 6.82 -4.69
N VAL A 162 -4.39 6.51 -4.23
CA VAL A 162 -3.42 5.70 -4.98
C VAL A 162 -3.47 4.28 -4.46
N GLY A 163 -4.14 3.37 -5.18
CA GLY A 163 -4.27 1.96 -4.85
C GLY A 163 -3.21 1.11 -5.54
N SER A 164 -2.59 0.20 -4.79
CA SER A 164 -1.61 -0.75 -5.31
C SER A 164 -2.17 -2.16 -5.36
N TRP A 165 -2.00 -2.81 -6.51
CA TRP A 165 -2.42 -4.17 -6.77
C TRP A 165 -1.22 -5.00 -7.21
N LEU A 166 -1.04 -6.20 -6.65
CA LEU A 166 -0.01 -7.15 -7.08
C LEU A 166 -0.65 -8.41 -7.61
N TYR A 167 -0.02 -9.03 -8.60
CA TYR A 167 -0.44 -10.35 -9.02
C TYR A 167 -0.14 -11.37 -7.90
N SER A 168 -1.13 -12.21 -7.56
CA SER A 168 -1.03 -13.24 -6.50
C SER A 168 0.04 -14.31 -6.77
N SER A 169 0.44 -14.42 -8.04
CA SER A 169 1.64 -15.08 -8.55
C SER A 169 2.13 -14.28 -9.77
N TYR A 170 3.23 -14.63 -10.43
CA TYR A 170 3.74 -13.83 -11.54
C TYR A 170 2.72 -13.56 -12.68
N THR A 171 1.74 -14.43 -12.87
CA THR A 171 0.64 -14.26 -13.85
C THR A 171 -0.74 -14.54 -13.24
N GLY A 172 -0.86 -14.47 -11.92
CA GLY A 172 -2.10 -14.77 -11.20
C GLY A 172 -3.14 -13.65 -11.33
N PRO A 173 -4.28 -13.75 -10.64
CA PRO A 173 -5.18 -12.61 -10.46
C PRO A 173 -4.55 -11.50 -9.61
N LEU A 174 -5.00 -10.26 -9.82
CA LEU A 174 -4.57 -9.10 -9.03
C LEU A 174 -5.21 -9.11 -7.63
N LEU A 175 -4.42 -8.79 -6.62
CA LEU A 175 -4.83 -8.63 -5.22
C LEU A 175 -4.46 -7.22 -4.75
N PRO A 176 -5.34 -6.53 -4.00
CA PRO A 176 -5.01 -5.24 -3.44
C PRO A 176 -4.03 -5.43 -2.27
N ILE A 177 -2.95 -4.64 -2.27
CA ILE A 177 -1.90 -4.73 -1.24
C ILE A 177 -1.80 -3.48 -0.37
N GLY A 178 -2.46 -2.39 -0.76
CA GLY A 178 -2.52 -1.16 0.02
C GLY A 178 -3.01 0.02 -0.79
N SER A 179 -3.14 1.15 -0.11
CA SER A 179 -3.41 2.44 -0.74
C SER A 179 -2.71 3.57 0.01
N ALA A 180 -2.54 4.70 -0.64
CA ALA A 180 -2.03 5.93 -0.06
C ALA A 180 -2.95 7.11 -0.40
N ALA A 181 -2.88 8.15 0.43
CA ALA A 181 -3.49 9.45 0.17
C ALA A 181 -2.58 10.32 -0.69
N SER A 182 -3.17 11.06 -1.63
CA SER A 182 -2.49 12.15 -2.33
C SER A 182 -3.46 13.32 -2.49
N ILE A 183 -3.09 14.47 -1.92
CA ILE A 183 -3.79 15.74 -2.16
C ILE A 183 -2.82 16.57 -2.99
N CYS A 184 -3.24 16.95 -4.19
CA CYS A 184 -2.45 17.78 -5.09
C CYS A 184 -3.20 19.04 -5.49
N PRO A 185 -2.52 20.08 -5.99
CA PRO A 185 -3.18 21.22 -6.60
C PRO A 185 -4.20 20.80 -7.68
N VAL A 186 -5.28 21.57 -7.84
CA VAL A 186 -6.34 21.22 -8.80
C VAL A 186 -5.82 21.12 -10.25
N ALA A 187 -4.80 21.92 -10.58
CA ALA A 187 -4.17 21.94 -11.89
C ALA A 187 -3.24 20.75 -12.16
N GLY A 188 -2.87 19.97 -11.16
CA GLY A 188 -1.91 18.89 -11.34
C GLY A 188 -1.22 18.40 -10.09
N GLY A 189 -0.29 17.48 -10.30
CA GLY A 189 0.57 16.85 -9.32
C GLY A 189 1.34 15.74 -10.04
N ASP A 190 1.67 14.67 -9.33
CA ASP A 190 2.49 13.61 -9.94
C ASP A 190 1.76 12.81 -11.04
N TRP A 191 0.45 12.66 -10.93
CA TRP A 191 -0.36 11.80 -11.82
C TRP A 191 -0.90 12.50 -13.06
N TYR A 192 -0.95 13.82 -13.05
CA TYR A 192 -1.33 14.65 -14.21
C TYR A 192 -0.84 16.07 -13.98
N ILE A 193 -0.62 16.81 -15.07
CA ILE A 193 -0.32 18.24 -15.03
C ILE A 193 -1.13 18.92 -16.13
N HIS A 194 -1.77 20.04 -15.85
CA HIS A 194 -2.57 20.76 -16.85
C HIS A 194 -1.75 21.04 -18.12
N PRO A 195 -2.27 20.74 -19.33
CA PRO A 195 -1.54 20.92 -20.60
C PRO A 195 -0.94 22.31 -20.80
N ALA A 196 -1.68 23.36 -20.38
CA ALA A 196 -1.18 24.72 -20.43
C ALA A 196 0.03 24.95 -19.51
N ALA A 197 0.09 24.31 -18.34
CA ALA A 197 1.28 24.38 -17.49
C ALA A 197 2.46 23.66 -18.16
N LEU A 198 2.23 22.46 -18.70
CA LEU A 198 3.26 21.71 -19.44
C LEU A 198 3.80 22.46 -20.66
N ALA A 199 2.97 23.25 -21.34
CA ALA A 199 3.37 24.04 -22.51
C ALA A 199 4.35 25.16 -22.17
N GLU A 200 4.25 25.73 -20.97
CA GLU A 200 5.11 26.83 -20.51
C GLU A 200 6.48 26.34 -19.99
N ILE A 201 6.64 25.04 -19.74
CA ILE A 201 7.91 24.48 -19.27
C ILE A 201 8.94 24.51 -20.42
N PRO A 202 10.05 25.26 -20.28
CA PRO A 202 11.10 25.27 -21.29
C PRO A 202 11.88 23.96 -21.29
N ASP A 203 12.37 23.57 -22.45
CA ASP A 203 13.33 22.47 -22.56
C ASP A 203 14.61 22.83 -21.79
N GLN A 204 15.16 21.86 -21.07
CA GLN A 204 16.34 22.04 -20.23
C GLN A 204 17.25 20.81 -20.33
N LEU A 205 18.56 21.04 -20.44
CA LEU A 205 19.58 19.99 -20.42
C LEU A 205 20.66 20.36 -19.40
N GLY A 206 20.38 20.08 -18.13
CA GLY A 206 21.34 20.17 -17.04
C GLY A 206 21.79 18.80 -16.55
N ASP A 207 22.79 18.79 -15.68
CA ASP A 207 23.30 17.57 -15.05
C ASP A 207 22.29 17.00 -14.03
N GLU A 208 21.60 17.87 -13.27
CA GLU A 208 20.64 17.49 -12.23
C GLU A 208 19.17 17.49 -12.71
N LEU A 209 18.84 18.30 -13.72
CA LEU A 209 17.48 18.43 -14.26
C LEU A 209 17.51 18.45 -15.78
N GLN A 210 16.75 17.54 -16.39
CA GLN A 210 16.55 17.43 -17.82
C GLN A 210 15.06 17.48 -18.13
N ILE A 211 14.67 18.34 -19.06
CA ILE A 211 13.30 18.50 -19.55
C ILE A 211 13.36 18.43 -21.07
N LEU A 212 12.73 17.40 -21.64
CA LEU A 212 12.84 17.10 -23.06
C LEU A 212 11.48 16.77 -23.65
N ARG A 213 11.12 17.45 -24.73
CA ARG A 213 9.96 17.10 -25.56
C ARG A 213 10.35 16.03 -26.57
N MET A 214 9.59 14.94 -26.60
CA MET A 214 9.88 13.81 -27.47
C MET A 214 8.62 12.99 -27.77
N PRO A 215 8.57 12.30 -28.92
CA PRO A 215 7.58 11.25 -29.12
C PRO A 215 7.83 10.13 -28.10
N TYR A 216 6.78 9.67 -27.43
CA TYR A 216 6.82 8.56 -26.49
C TYR A 216 5.78 7.51 -26.88
N THR A 217 6.19 6.24 -26.99
CA THR A 217 5.29 5.17 -27.47
C THR A 217 5.01 4.14 -26.38
N ILE A 218 3.74 3.87 -26.14
CA ILE A 218 3.25 2.83 -25.22
C ILE A 218 2.27 1.95 -26.01
N GLU A 219 2.48 0.63 -26.02
CA GLU A 219 1.58 -0.34 -26.68
C GLU A 219 1.19 0.04 -28.14
N GLY A 220 2.13 0.66 -28.88
CA GLY A 220 1.94 1.08 -30.26
C GLY A 220 1.23 2.42 -30.46
N VAL A 221 0.80 3.10 -29.39
CA VAL A 221 0.29 4.49 -29.44
C VAL A 221 1.44 5.45 -29.17
N THR A 222 1.67 6.38 -30.09
CA THR A 222 2.69 7.43 -29.95
C THR A 222 2.04 8.72 -29.47
N TYR A 223 2.59 9.28 -28.40
CA TYR A 223 2.18 10.54 -27.77
C TYR A 223 3.25 11.60 -28.01
N ASP A 224 2.81 12.84 -28.19
CA ASP A 224 3.70 14.00 -28.08
C ASP A 224 3.88 14.31 -26.59
N ALA A 225 5.06 14.01 -26.05
CA ALA A 225 5.27 14.01 -24.61
C ALA A 225 6.37 14.97 -24.18
N VAL A 226 6.34 15.32 -22.89
CA VAL A 226 7.48 15.93 -22.20
C VAL A 226 7.97 14.98 -21.11
N ARG A 227 9.27 14.71 -21.11
CA ARG A 227 9.96 13.98 -20.06
C ARG A 227 10.65 14.98 -19.14
N VAL A 228 10.34 14.91 -17.86
CA VAL A 228 11.04 15.63 -16.79
C VAL A 228 11.84 14.61 -16.00
N GLN A 229 13.15 14.79 -15.93
CA GLN A 229 14.06 13.91 -15.22
C GLN A 229 14.92 14.69 -14.24
N GLN A 230 14.92 14.24 -12.99
CA GLN A 230 15.79 14.71 -11.92
C GLN A 230 16.82 13.64 -11.60
N VAL A 231 18.07 14.04 -11.49
CA VAL A 231 19.21 13.17 -11.20
C VAL A 231 19.96 13.73 -10.00
N SER A 232 20.29 12.84 -9.07
CA SER A 232 21.18 13.10 -7.93
C SER A 232 22.16 11.93 -7.80
N ASP A 233 23.13 12.07 -6.89
CA ASP A 233 24.12 11.02 -6.60
C ASP A 233 23.49 9.69 -6.15
N ARG A 234 22.26 9.71 -5.64
CA ARG A 234 21.60 8.53 -5.05
C ARG A 234 20.29 8.16 -5.72
N ALA A 235 19.74 9.03 -6.56
CA ALA A 235 18.43 8.78 -7.14
C ALA A 235 18.28 9.40 -8.52
N THR A 236 17.53 8.71 -9.37
CA THR A 236 17.01 9.25 -10.63
C THR A 236 15.51 9.09 -10.64
N PHE A 237 14.80 10.18 -10.87
CA PHE A 237 13.35 10.20 -11.06
C PHE A 237 13.07 10.75 -12.44
N ALA A 238 12.25 10.07 -13.23
CA ALA A 238 11.81 10.57 -14.52
C ALA A 238 10.31 10.35 -14.69
N ARG A 239 9.60 11.42 -15.06
CA ARG A 239 8.18 11.38 -15.40
C ARG A 239 7.99 11.81 -16.83
N VAL A 240 7.04 11.19 -17.51
CA VAL A 240 6.67 11.49 -18.89
C VAL A 240 5.21 11.87 -18.89
N TYR A 241 4.88 13.07 -19.36
CA TYR A 241 3.51 13.56 -19.47
C TYR A 241 3.09 13.74 -20.93
N ASP A 242 1.85 13.42 -21.25
CA ASP A 242 1.23 13.76 -22.53
C ASP A 242 1.02 15.28 -22.62
N LEU A 243 1.48 15.91 -23.69
CA LEU A 243 1.29 17.34 -23.92
C LEU A 243 -0.13 17.69 -24.34
N ALA A 244 -0.88 16.75 -24.91
CA ALA A 244 -2.23 17.03 -25.38
C ALA A 244 -3.21 17.20 -24.22
N ASP A 245 -3.14 16.31 -23.23
CA ASP A 245 -4.14 16.24 -22.17
C ASP A 245 -3.58 16.16 -20.75
N GLY A 246 -2.25 16.10 -20.60
CA GLY A 246 -1.59 16.27 -19.31
C GLY A 246 -1.49 15.02 -18.45
N LYS A 247 -1.90 13.85 -18.96
CA LYS A 247 -1.77 12.59 -18.21
C LYS A 247 -0.31 12.21 -17.98
N LEU A 248 -0.01 11.65 -16.82
CA LEU A 248 1.22 10.88 -16.66
C LEU A 248 1.15 9.65 -17.57
N LEU A 249 2.14 9.51 -18.45
CA LEU A 249 2.31 8.38 -19.35
C LEU A 249 3.25 7.33 -18.77
N ALA A 250 4.31 7.77 -18.09
CA ALA A 250 5.27 6.87 -17.44
C ALA A 250 6.00 7.55 -16.28
N THR A 251 6.37 6.77 -15.27
CA THR A 251 7.35 7.16 -14.25
C THR A 251 8.44 6.11 -14.13
N PHE A 252 9.67 6.56 -13.86
CA PHE A 252 10.85 5.73 -13.64
C PHE A 252 11.62 6.26 -12.44
N ASN A 253 11.79 5.41 -11.44
CA ASN A 253 12.46 5.74 -10.21
C ASN A 253 13.61 4.75 -10.03
N ALA A 254 14.81 5.24 -9.79
CA ALA A 254 15.96 4.45 -9.40
C ALA A 254 16.53 5.07 -8.14
N VAL A 255 16.53 4.35 -7.02
CA VAL A 255 16.99 4.86 -5.72
C VAL A 255 18.01 3.90 -5.13
N ALA A 256 19.23 4.40 -4.91
CA ALA A 256 20.28 3.65 -4.23
C ALA A 256 19.97 3.52 -2.74
N SER A 257 20.14 2.32 -2.18
CA SER A 257 20.04 2.06 -0.75
C SER A 257 20.96 3.00 0.03
N LYS A 258 20.64 3.29 1.30
CA LYS A 258 21.45 4.21 2.14
C LYS A 258 22.91 3.77 2.28
N ASP A 259 23.19 2.48 2.25
CA ASP A 259 24.54 1.92 2.28
C ASP A 259 25.20 1.75 0.90
N GLY A 260 24.49 2.11 -0.19
CA GLY A 260 24.96 2.05 -1.56
C GLY A 260 25.10 0.63 -2.12
N ARG A 261 24.54 -0.36 -1.42
CA ARG A 261 24.68 -1.79 -1.77
C ARG A 261 23.61 -2.30 -2.71
N SER A 262 22.47 -1.62 -2.82
CA SER A 262 21.45 -1.96 -3.81
C SER A 262 20.89 -0.71 -4.46
N THR A 263 20.23 -0.90 -5.60
CA THR A 263 19.40 0.12 -6.23
C THR A 263 18.02 -0.48 -6.43
N VAL A 264 17.01 0.16 -5.86
CA VAL A 264 15.62 -0.17 -6.16
C VAL A 264 15.24 0.57 -7.44
N PHE A 265 14.81 -0.18 -8.44
CA PHE A 265 14.23 0.36 -9.65
C PHE A 265 12.73 0.10 -9.65
N ALA A 266 11.94 1.14 -9.84
CA ALA A 266 10.49 1.06 -9.99
C ALA A 266 10.04 1.84 -11.23
N HIS A 267 9.03 1.34 -11.91
CA HIS A 267 8.35 2.09 -12.96
C HIS A 267 6.84 1.94 -12.88
N ALA A 268 6.15 2.88 -13.52
CA ALA A 268 4.75 2.72 -13.89
C ALA A 268 4.55 3.17 -15.34
N LEU A 269 3.78 2.41 -16.13
CA LEU A 269 3.45 2.68 -17.52
C LEU A 269 1.93 2.79 -17.68
N PHE A 270 1.47 3.84 -18.34
CA PHE A 270 0.05 4.12 -18.51
C PHE A 270 -0.67 3.01 -19.28
N ILE A 271 -1.76 2.50 -18.69
CA ILE A 271 -2.67 1.55 -19.33
C ILE A 271 -3.86 2.30 -19.92
N GLY A 272 -4.46 3.20 -19.14
CA GLY A 272 -5.66 3.89 -19.56
C GLY A 272 -6.30 4.74 -18.47
N VAL A 273 -7.30 5.52 -18.91
CA VAL A 273 -8.20 6.29 -18.05
C VAL A 273 -9.62 5.82 -18.28
N ARG A 274 -10.41 5.72 -17.21
CA ARG A 274 -11.85 5.47 -17.30
C ARG A 274 -12.62 6.35 -16.33
N GLN A 275 -13.87 6.60 -16.64
CA GLN A 275 -14.82 7.19 -15.71
C GLN A 275 -15.66 6.08 -15.08
N MET A 276 -15.74 6.05 -13.75
CA MET A 276 -16.75 5.28 -13.02
C MET A 276 -18.09 6.02 -13.03
N ASP A 277 -19.18 5.27 -13.18
CA ASP A 277 -20.56 5.79 -13.14
C ASP A 277 -21.20 5.45 -11.79
N LEU A 278 -20.67 6.04 -10.71
CA LEU A 278 -21.17 5.73 -9.37
C LEU A 278 -22.48 6.50 -9.12
N PRO A 279 -23.54 5.86 -8.54
CA PRO A 279 -24.85 6.49 -8.32
C PRO A 279 -24.83 7.73 -7.41
N TRP A 280 -23.72 7.98 -6.73
CA TRP A 280 -23.58 9.00 -5.69
C TRP A 280 -22.54 10.07 -5.98
N LEU A 281 -21.99 10.10 -7.19
CA LEU A 281 -21.16 11.23 -7.62
C LEU A 281 -21.94 12.55 -7.50
N GLY A 282 -21.26 13.61 -7.06
CA GLY A 282 -21.86 14.92 -6.81
C GLY A 282 -22.77 15.01 -5.56
N GLN A 283 -22.83 13.98 -4.72
CA GLN A 283 -23.51 14.05 -3.42
C GLN A 283 -22.51 14.35 -2.30
N ASP A 284 -22.99 14.97 -1.22
CA ASP A 284 -22.17 15.21 -0.03
C ASP A 284 -22.06 13.94 0.83
N LEU A 285 -20.88 13.76 1.42
CA LEU A 285 -20.61 12.78 2.46
C LEU A 285 -21.48 13.02 3.70
N PRO A 286 -21.73 11.97 4.51
CA PRO A 286 -22.54 12.11 5.71
C PRO A 286 -22.00 13.15 6.71
N GLY A 287 -22.89 13.99 7.24
CA GLY A 287 -22.52 15.04 8.20
C GLY A 287 -21.88 14.52 9.50
N TRP A 288 -22.07 13.24 9.86
CA TRP A 288 -21.44 12.66 11.05
C TRP A 288 -19.91 12.65 10.96
N LEU A 289 -19.32 12.61 9.76
CA LEU A 289 -17.86 12.65 9.59
C LEU A 289 -17.26 13.94 10.15
N THR A 290 -17.97 15.06 10.06
CA THR A 290 -17.49 16.35 10.61
C THR A 290 -17.53 16.41 12.14
N GLY A 291 -18.37 15.59 12.77
CA GLY A 291 -18.53 15.55 14.23
C GLY A 291 -17.72 14.45 14.91
N VAL A 292 -17.16 13.50 14.15
CA VAL A 292 -16.44 12.34 14.67
C VAL A 292 -14.94 12.52 14.49
N THR A 293 -14.21 12.56 15.60
CA THR A 293 -12.73 12.60 15.56
C THR A 293 -12.09 11.22 15.42
N THR A 294 -12.76 10.17 15.89
CA THR A 294 -12.20 8.82 15.87
C THR A 294 -13.27 7.78 15.60
N VAL A 295 -12.99 6.86 14.68
CA VAL A 295 -13.75 5.63 14.45
C VAL A 295 -12.89 4.44 14.82
N THR A 296 -13.43 3.45 15.51
CA THR A 296 -12.68 2.25 15.92
C THR A 296 -13.39 0.99 15.45
N TYR A 297 -12.62 0.07 14.87
CA TYR A 297 -13.06 -1.27 14.50
C TYR A 297 -12.26 -2.30 15.27
N ALA A 298 -12.87 -3.44 15.56
CA ALA A 298 -12.18 -4.60 16.11
C ALA A 298 -12.67 -5.89 15.44
N GLY A 299 -11.82 -6.90 15.44
CA GLY A 299 -12.15 -8.23 14.95
C GLY A 299 -10.91 -9.10 14.86
N ALA A 300 -10.79 -9.88 13.79
CA ALA A 300 -9.73 -10.87 13.65
C ALA A 300 -9.16 -10.89 12.24
N LYS A 301 -7.87 -11.20 12.15
CA LYS A 301 -7.19 -11.51 10.90
C LYS A 301 -6.60 -12.91 10.96
N SER A 302 -6.92 -13.75 10.00
CA SER A 302 -6.42 -15.12 9.89
C SER A 302 -5.56 -15.31 8.65
N TYR A 303 -4.48 -16.04 8.81
CA TYR A 303 -3.59 -16.48 7.74
C TYR A 303 -3.61 -18.00 7.69
N GLU A 304 -4.01 -18.55 6.56
CA GLU A 304 -4.00 -19.99 6.31
C GLU A 304 -2.83 -20.33 5.39
N ALA A 305 -1.84 -21.06 5.90
CA ALA A 305 -0.73 -21.57 5.10
C ALA A 305 -1.17 -22.87 4.41
N ILE A 306 -1.45 -22.82 3.11
CA ILE A 306 -2.14 -23.87 2.36
C ILE A 306 -1.39 -25.21 2.46
N LEU A 307 -0.08 -25.20 2.22
CA LEU A 307 0.74 -26.42 2.23
C LEU A 307 0.99 -26.97 3.64
N ALA A 308 0.99 -26.10 4.65
CA ALA A 308 1.22 -26.50 6.03
C ALA A 308 -0.08 -26.94 6.74
N GLY A 309 -1.25 -26.61 6.18
CA GLY A 309 -2.55 -26.87 6.81
C GLY A 309 -2.72 -26.17 8.15
N SER A 310 -1.96 -25.09 8.40
CA SER A 310 -1.98 -24.33 9.64
C SER A 310 -2.70 -23.00 9.44
N VAL A 311 -3.44 -22.58 10.47
CA VAL A 311 -4.10 -21.27 10.52
C VAL A 311 -3.53 -20.51 11.70
N LEU A 312 -3.07 -19.29 11.43
CA LEU A 312 -2.68 -18.32 12.44
C LEU A 312 -3.73 -17.23 12.50
N THR A 313 -4.35 -17.04 13.67
CA THR A 313 -5.33 -15.96 13.88
C THR A 313 -4.77 -14.93 14.86
N ALA A 314 -4.88 -13.67 14.48
CA ALA A 314 -4.57 -12.52 15.30
C ALA A 314 -5.85 -11.73 15.59
N ASP A 315 -6.00 -11.28 16.83
CA ASP A 315 -6.99 -10.25 17.16
C ASP A 315 -6.49 -8.92 16.58
N VAL A 316 -7.38 -8.17 15.94
CA VAL A 316 -7.05 -6.90 15.28
C VAL A 316 -7.93 -5.79 15.82
N SER A 317 -7.30 -4.65 16.12
CA SER A 317 -7.97 -3.38 16.40
C SER A 317 -7.48 -2.34 15.39
N VAL A 318 -8.40 -1.55 14.86
CA VAL A 318 -8.12 -0.47 13.91
C VAL A 318 -8.74 0.81 14.44
N ARG A 319 -7.91 1.82 14.67
CA ARG A 319 -8.33 3.15 15.06
C ARG A 319 -8.08 4.11 13.91
N MET A 320 -9.12 4.77 13.43
CA MET A 320 -9.07 5.79 12.40
C MET A 320 -9.32 7.15 13.03
N THR A 321 -8.35 8.04 12.92
CA THR A 321 -8.45 9.42 13.41
C THR A 321 -8.62 10.34 12.21
N MET A 322 -9.75 11.04 12.12
CA MET A 322 -10.02 11.98 11.03
C MET A 322 -9.05 13.15 11.12
N ASP A 323 -8.50 13.56 9.98
CA ASP A 323 -7.58 14.69 9.87
C ASP A 323 -8.25 15.87 9.17
N ASP A 324 -8.72 15.66 7.94
CA ASP A 324 -9.53 16.63 7.19
C ASP A 324 -10.83 16.00 6.70
N VAL A 325 -11.91 16.78 6.67
CA VAL A 325 -13.24 16.36 6.20
C VAL A 325 -13.84 17.49 5.36
N ALA A 326 -14.03 17.21 4.09
CA ALA A 326 -14.71 18.08 3.14
C ALA A 326 -16.02 17.42 2.68
N PRO A 327 -16.90 18.13 1.93
CA PRO A 327 -18.15 17.54 1.46
C PRO A 327 -17.98 16.29 0.59
N ALA A 328 -16.88 16.16 -0.16
CA ALA A 328 -16.68 15.07 -1.13
C ALA A 328 -15.51 14.10 -0.79
N TYR A 329 -14.66 14.44 0.19
CA TYR A 329 -13.54 13.59 0.61
C TYR A 329 -13.25 13.74 2.11
N TYR A 330 -12.50 12.80 2.67
CA TYR A 330 -11.97 12.86 4.02
C TYR A 330 -10.59 12.19 4.07
N THR A 331 -9.66 12.75 4.84
CA THR A 331 -8.38 12.12 5.18
C THR A 331 -8.40 11.61 6.61
N TYR A 332 -7.64 10.55 6.86
CA TYR A 332 -7.55 9.96 8.19
C TYR A 332 -6.23 9.22 8.37
N VAL A 333 -5.79 9.19 9.62
CA VAL A 333 -4.69 8.32 10.07
C VAL A 333 -5.29 7.03 10.59
N GLN A 334 -4.84 5.91 10.04
CA GLN A 334 -5.18 4.57 10.49
C GLN A 334 -4.05 3.97 11.32
N ASP A 335 -4.26 3.83 12.61
CA ASP A 335 -3.43 3.02 13.49
C ASP A 335 -4.05 1.61 13.59
N SER A 336 -3.32 0.55 13.27
CA SER A 336 -3.81 -0.83 13.40
C SER A 336 -2.90 -1.63 14.31
N THR A 337 -3.47 -2.45 15.18
CA THR A 337 -2.70 -3.34 16.07
C THR A 337 -3.19 -4.76 15.88
N ALA A 338 -2.26 -5.69 15.63
CA ALA A 338 -2.51 -7.11 15.57
C ALA A 338 -1.83 -7.81 16.75
N TYR A 339 -2.56 -8.70 17.41
CA TYR A 339 -2.09 -9.46 18.56
C TYR A 339 -2.30 -10.97 18.33
N VAL A 340 -1.22 -11.73 18.48
CA VAL A 340 -1.25 -13.20 18.52
C VAL A 340 -0.76 -13.63 19.90
N PRO A 341 -1.50 -14.51 20.62
CA PRO A 341 -1.06 -15.02 21.91
C PRO A 341 0.36 -15.63 21.85
N GLY A 342 1.24 -15.15 22.74
CA GLY A 342 2.62 -15.61 22.81
C GLY A 342 3.61 -14.87 21.90
N PHE A 343 3.15 -13.89 21.12
CA PHE A 343 3.99 -13.03 20.28
C PHE A 343 3.84 -11.55 20.66
N PRO A 344 4.86 -10.71 20.45
CA PRO A 344 4.73 -9.27 20.57
C PRO A 344 3.69 -8.72 19.59
N SER A 345 2.90 -7.73 20.03
CA SER A 345 1.96 -7.01 19.17
C SER A 345 2.68 -6.34 18.01
N GLN A 346 2.07 -6.40 16.83
CA GLN A 346 2.52 -5.67 15.65
C GLN A 346 1.61 -4.46 15.46
N SER A 347 2.13 -3.30 15.06
CA SER A 347 1.31 -2.10 14.85
C SER A 347 1.70 -1.31 13.61
N SER A 348 0.69 -0.83 12.89
CA SER A 348 0.77 0.05 11.71
C SER A 348 0.42 1.46 12.06
N ARG A 349 0.93 2.38 11.25
CA ARG A 349 0.33 3.67 11.01
C ARG A 349 0.32 3.95 9.51
N LEU A 350 -0.84 4.36 8.97
CA LEU A 350 -1.01 4.73 7.57
C LEU A 350 -1.81 6.04 7.47
N GLU A 351 -1.45 6.88 6.50
CA GLU A 351 -2.23 8.05 6.12
C GLU A 351 -3.06 7.69 4.88
N LEU A 352 -4.37 7.86 5.00
CA LEU A 352 -5.34 7.37 4.03
C LEU A 352 -6.37 8.46 3.71
N ILE A 353 -7.05 8.26 2.59
CA ILE A 353 -8.09 9.13 2.09
C ILE A 353 -9.25 8.29 1.57
N GLY A 354 -10.46 8.80 1.74
CA GLY A 354 -11.64 8.26 1.09
C GLY A 354 -12.56 9.38 0.62
N GLY A 355 -13.59 9.03 -0.14
CA GLY A 355 -14.48 10.02 -0.71
C GLY A 355 -15.55 9.45 -1.61
N ILE A 356 -16.23 10.32 -2.35
CA ILE A 356 -17.37 9.93 -3.18
C ILE A 356 -16.96 9.28 -4.51
N GLY A 357 -15.73 9.50 -4.97
CA GLY A 357 -15.19 8.91 -6.20
C GLY A 357 -14.70 7.46 -6.11
N GLU A 358 -15.06 6.71 -5.07
CA GLU A 358 -14.71 5.28 -4.93
C GLU A 358 -15.96 4.40 -4.69
N PRO A 359 -15.96 3.13 -5.13
CA PRO A 359 -17.12 2.23 -5.01
C PRO A 359 -17.40 1.77 -3.57
N THR A 360 -16.37 1.78 -2.70
CA THR A 360 -16.46 1.41 -1.28
C THR A 360 -15.48 2.26 -0.48
N GLY A 361 -15.92 2.77 0.67
CA GLY A 361 -15.10 3.52 1.62
C GLY A 361 -15.58 3.36 3.07
N LEU A 362 -15.13 4.23 3.98
CA LEU A 362 -15.61 4.29 5.37
C LEU A 362 -17.05 4.81 5.45
N ALA A 363 -17.44 5.61 4.48
CA ALA A 363 -18.74 6.25 4.41
C ALA A 363 -19.24 6.29 2.97
N LEU A 364 -20.56 6.20 2.81
CA LEU A 364 -21.25 6.50 1.56
C LEU A 364 -22.15 7.72 1.76
N PRO A 365 -22.38 8.55 0.72
CA PRO A 365 -23.40 9.59 0.78
C PRO A 365 -24.75 9.00 1.22
N PRO A 366 -25.48 9.59 2.20
CA PRO A 366 -26.64 8.93 2.82
C PRO A 366 -27.79 8.58 1.87
N ALA A 367 -27.94 9.33 0.77
CA ALA A 367 -28.96 9.01 -0.23
C ALA A 367 -28.56 7.82 -1.14
N ALA A 368 -27.28 7.43 -1.15
CA ALA A 368 -26.77 6.37 -1.98
C ALA A 368 -27.26 4.98 -1.52
N PRO A 369 -27.07 4.54 -0.26
CA PRO A 369 -27.54 3.23 0.21
C PRO A 369 -29.03 2.99 -0.04
N ALA A 370 -29.87 4.02 0.12
CA ALA A 370 -31.32 3.92 -0.04
C ALA A 370 -31.76 3.68 -1.51
N SER A 371 -30.90 4.01 -2.48
CA SER A 371 -31.20 3.84 -3.92
C SER A 371 -30.74 2.49 -4.48
N LEU A 372 -29.84 1.81 -3.77
CA LEU A 372 -29.19 0.58 -4.21
C LEU A 372 -30.14 -0.63 -4.08
N ARG A 373 -29.97 -1.59 -4.99
CA ARG A 373 -30.79 -2.81 -5.05
C ARG A 373 -29.91 -4.04 -5.07
N ALA A 374 -30.29 -5.08 -4.32
CA ALA A 374 -29.61 -6.37 -4.40
C ALA A 374 -29.52 -6.88 -5.84
N GLY A 375 -28.34 -7.39 -6.23
CA GLY A 375 -28.00 -7.81 -7.58
C GLY A 375 -27.57 -6.69 -8.54
N GLN A 376 -27.53 -5.44 -8.09
CA GLN A 376 -27.05 -4.32 -8.91
C GLN A 376 -25.52 -4.33 -8.99
N THR A 377 -24.97 -4.35 -10.20
CA THR A 377 -23.56 -4.01 -10.44
C THR A 377 -23.39 -2.49 -10.44
N ILE A 378 -22.52 -1.98 -9.56
CA ILE A 378 -22.17 -0.57 -9.43
C ILE A 378 -21.03 -0.22 -10.40
N ASP A 379 -20.01 -1.07 -10.47
CA ASP A 379 -18.83 -0.83 -11.29
C ASP A 379 -18.19 -2.16 -11.73
N SER A 380 -17.50 -2.15 -12.86
CA SER A 380 -16.68 -3.26 -13.33
C SER A 380 -15.38 -2.72 -13.92
N ASP A 381 -14.26 -3.13 -13.33
CA ASP A 381 -12.94 -2.69 -13.72
C ASP A 381 -12.23 -3.73 -14.60
N PRO A 382 -12.04 -3.45 -15.90
CA PRO A 382 -11.43 -4.41 -16.81
C PRO A 382 -9.93 -4.64 -16.52
N VAL A 383 -9.25 -3.72 -15.82
CA VAL A 383 -7.81 -3.84 -15.53
C VAL A 383 -7.55 -4.82 -14.39
N THR A 384 -8.27 -4.67 -13.28
CA THR A 384 -8.10 -5.54 -12.09
C THR A 384 -9.03 -6.76 -12.10
N GLY A 385 -10.03 -6.77 -12.98
CA GLY A 385 -11.12 -7.75 -12.99
C GLY A 385 -12.08 -7.60 -11.81
N ILE A 386 -11.97 -6.52 -11.03
CA ILE A 386 -12.83 -6.27 -9.87
C ILE A 386 -14.22 -5.85 -10.35
N THR A 387 -15.23 -6.43 -9.72
CA THR A 387 -16.63 -6.03 -9.83
C THR A 387 -17.09 -5.49 -8.48
N ALA A 388 -17.83 -4.38 -8.49
CA ALA A 388 -18.52 -3.83 -7.34
C ALA A 388 -20.01 -4.14 -7.46
N GLU A 389 -20.56 -4.96 -6.57
CA GLU A 389 -21.94 -5.44 -6.65
C GLU A 389 -22.66 -5.28 -5.30
N VAL A 390 -23.95 -4.95 -5.35
CA VAL A 390 -24.82 -4.90 -4.18
C VAL A 390 -25.32 -6.32 -3.90
N LEU A 391 -24.87 -6.93 -2.81
CA LEU A 391 -25.33 -8.27 -2.42
C LEU A 391 -26.69 -8.24 -1.73
N GLU A 392 -26.87 -7.27 -0.85
CA GLU A 392 -28.04 -7.14 0.01
C GLU A 392 -28.37 -5.66 0.15
N ALA A 393 -29.67 -5.35 0.15
CA ALA A 393 -30.19 -4.02 0.44
C ALA A 393 -31.56 -4.18 1.12
N GLY A 394 -31.68 -3.73 2.37
CA GLY A 394 -32.91 -3.83 3.14
C GLY A 394 -32.66 -4.08 4.63
N THR A 395 -33.69 -4.55 5.34
CA THR A 395 -33.62 -4.77 6.78
C THR A 395 -32.94 -6.10 7.11
N GLY A 396 -31.71 -6.04 7.61
CA GLY A 396 -30.95 -7.18 8.12
C GLY A 396 -30.72 -7.08 9.63
N SER A 397 -31.01 -8.14 10.39
CA SER A 397 -30.78 -8.17 11.86
C SER A 397 -31.39 -7.00 12.66
N GLY A 398 -32.49 -6.40 12.18
CA GLY A 398 -33.18 -5.29 12.86
C GLY A 398 -32.65 -3.89 12.52
N ARG A 399 -31.72 -3.76 11.57
CA ARG A 399 -31.23 -2.48 11.03
C ARG A 399 -31.29 -2.50 9.51
N ASP A 400 -31.57 -1.36 8.90
CA ASP A 400 -31.55 -1.22 7.44
C ASP A 400 -30.11 -1.07 6.97
N VAL A 401 -29.65 -2.04 6.18
CA VAL A 401 -28.26 -2.14 5.72
C VAL A 401 -28.16 -2.36 4.21
N VAL A 402 -27.03 -1.96 3.64
CA VAL A 402 -26.62 -2.35 2.29
C VAL A 402 -25.26 -3.03 2.37
N VAL A 403 -25.07 -4.11 1.61
CA VAL A 403 -23.80 -4.83 1.50
C VAL A 403 -23.27 -4.66 0.08
N ILE A 404 -22.12 -4.00 -0.04
CA ILE A 404 -21.40 -3.88 -1.32
C ILE A 404 -20.20 -4.81 -1.29
N ARG A 405 -20.11 -5.69 -2.30
CA ARG A 405 -18.99 -6.61 -2.51
C ARG A 405 -18.09 -6.10 -3.62
N LEU A 406 -16.80 -5.99 -3.34
CA LEU A 406 -15.75 -5.98 -4.34
C LEU A 406 -15.26 -7.41 -4.57
N SER A 407 -15.19 -7.88 -5.81
CA SER A 407 -14.65 -9.22 -6.05
C SER A 407 -13.99 -9.42 -7.42
N ASN A 408 -12.98 -10.29 -7.44
CA ASN A 408 -12.43 -10.91 -8.64
C ASN A 408 -12.14 -12.40 -8.36
N GLN A 409 -11.32 -13.06 -9.19
CA GLN A 409 -11.02 -14.48 -9.06
C GLN A 409 -10.33 -14.91 -7.75
N ALA A 410 -9.62 -13.99 -7.08
CA ALA A 410 -8.87 -14.29 -5.85
C ALA A 410 -9.13 -13.31 -4.70
N TYR A 411 -9.93 -12.28 -4.93
CA TYR A 411 -10.24 -11.24 -3.97
C TYR A 411 -11.74 -11.17 -3.73
N THR A 412 -12.13 -11.00 -2.47
CA THR A 412 -13.48 -10.62 -2.10
C THR A 412 -13.42 -9.68 -0.90
N ALA A 413 -14.14 -8.57 -0.93
CA ALA A 413 -14.34 -7.72 0.23
C ALA A 413 -15.80 -7.25 0.31
N ASP A 414 -16.40 -7.43 1.47
CA ASP A 414 -17.78 -7.03 1.76
C ASP A 414 -17.76 -5.84 2.72
N SER A 415 -18.42 -4.77 2.31
CA SER A 415 -18.61 -3.56 3.09
C SER A 415 -20.08 -3.43 3.45
N VAL A 416 -20.40 -3.52 4.74
CA VAL A 416 -21.76 -3.42 5.28
C VAL A 416 -22.00 -2.01 5.79
N TYR A 417 -22.91 -1.28 5.16
CA TYR A 417 -23.24 0.09 5.54
C TYR A 417 -24.61 0.19 6.19
N ASP A 418 -24.74 1.07 7.17
CA ASP A 418 -26.03 1.54 7.67
C ASP A 418 -26.69 2.45 6.62
N ILE A 419 -27.95 2.17 6.25
CA ILE A 419 -28.64 2.95 5.22
C ILE A 419 -28.92 4.39 5.68
N GLY A 420 -29.21 4.61 6.96
CA GLY A 420 -29.61 5.92 7.47
C GLY A 420 -28.47 6.92 7.57
N SER A 421 -27.30 6.46 8.01
CA SER A 421 -26.11 7.28 8.25
C SER A 421 -25.06 7.17 7.16
N GLY A 422 -25.10 6.12 6.33
CA GLY A 422 -24.05 5.81 5.36
C GLY A 422 -22.75 5.32 5.99
N ALA A 423 -22.72 5.03 7.29
CA ALA A 423 -21.52 4.57 7.99
C ALA A 423 -21.22 3.10 7.72
N LEU A 424 -19.95 2.76 7.51
CA LEU A 424 -19.48 1.39 7.47
C LEU A 424 -19.61 0.75 8.87
N LEU A 425 -20.37 -0.32 8.97
CA LEU A 425 -20.61 -1.07 10.21
C LEU A 425 -19.67 -2.28 10.33
N ARG A 426 -19.46 -2.98 9.22
CA ARG A 426 -18.63 -4.17 9.15
C ARG A 426 -17.88 -4.22 7.84
N PHE A 427 -16.65 -4.69 7.91
CA PHE A 427 -15.81 -4.99 6.76
C PHE A 427 -15.31 -6.42 6.89
N SER A 428 -15.39 -7.19 5.81
CA SER A 428 -14.71 -8.47 5.73
C SER A 428 -13.97 -8.61 4.41
N GLU A 429 -12.78 -9.17 4.44
CA GLU A 429 -11.92 -9.34 3.27
C GLU A 429 -11.41 -10.78 3.21
N THR A 430 -11.32 -11.32 2.01
CA THR A 430 -10.65 -12.58 1.71
C THR A 430 -9.71 -12.39 0.53
N LYS A 431 -8.45 -12.79 0.71
CA LYS A 431 -7.42 -12.84 -0.34
C LYS A 431 -6.97 -14.28 -0.49
N ARG A 432 -7.03 -14.82 -1.71
CA ARG A 432 -6.59 -16.18 -2.03
C ARG A 432 -5.27 -16.12 -2.78
N GLY A 433 -4.18 -16.40 -2.08
CA GLY A 433 -2.84 -16.50 -2.65
C GLY A 433 -2.50 -17.91 -3.12
N ALA A 434 -1.35 -18.05 -3.80
CA ALA A 434 -0.83 -19.36 -4.18
C ALA A 434 -0.37 -20.18 -2.96
N GLU A 435 0.09 -19.51 -1.91
CA GLU A 435 0.72 -20.14 -0.75
C GLU A 435 -0.06 -19.88 0.56
N THR A 436 -0.70 -18.71 0.65
CA THR A 436 -1.44 -18.26 1.82
C THR A 436 -2.80 -17.69 1.45
N ASN A 437 -3.83 -18.06 2.21
CA ASN A 437 -5.09 -17.30 2.21
C ASN A 437 -5.08 -16.32 3.39
N GLU A 438 -5.64 -15.13 3.18
CA GLU A 438 -5.88 -14.16 4.23
C GLU A 438 -7.37 -13.91 4.39
N TYR A 439 -7.80 -13.81 5.64
CA TYR A 439 -9.16 -13.47 6.02
C TYR A 439 -9.10 -12.34 7.03
N LEU A 440 -9.90 -11.29 6.85
CA LEU A 440 -10.02 -10.20 7.80
C LEU A 440 -11.49 -9.97 8.07
N GLU A 441 -11.85 -9.78 9.33
CA GLU A 441 -13.16 -9.30 9.73
C GLU A 441 -13.00 -8.17 10.73
N LEU A 442 -13.73 -7.09 10.51
CA LEU A 442 -13.71 -5.87 11.34
C LEU A 442 -15.15 -5.42 11.57
N THR A 443 -15.49 -5.09 12.82
CA THR A 443 -16.80 -4.56 13.21
C THR A 443 -16.61 -3.26 13.97
N LEU A 444 -17.43 -2.27 13.65
CA LEU A 444 -17.47 -0.96 14.30
C LEU A 444 -17.68 -1.13 15.82
N GLN A 445 -16.98 -0.34 16.62
CA GLN A 445 -17.06 -0.36 18.08
C GLN A 445 -17.76 0.90 18.61
N GLY A 446 -18.62 0.72 19.63
CA GLY A 446 -19.15 1.82 20.44
C GLY A 446 -20.38 2.55 19.87
N GLU A 447 -21.34 1.80 19.30
CA GLU A 447 -22.65 2.34 18.89
C GLU A 447 -23.46 2.99 20.01
#